data_AF-A0A940UKC2-F1
#
_entry.id   AF-A0A940UKC2-F1
#
_cell.length_a   1.000
_cell.length_b   1.000
_cell.length_c   1.000
_cell.angle_alpha   90.00
_cell.angle_beta   90.00
_cell.angle_gamma   90.00
#
_symmetry.space_group_name_H-M   'P 1'
#
loop_
_entity.id
_entity.type
_entity.pdbx_description
1 polymer ?
#
loop_
_entity_poly.entity_id
_entity_poly.type
_entity_poly.pdbx_seq_one_letter_code
_entity_poly.pdbx_strand_id
1 'polypeptide(L)'
;MGNKKKAYGLEAEGTAPPANGNGEATTYKNLGFCGFAVGANAACVDVKNGRIVRVRPLHWDEKYEPEQMRPWKIEARGKTFEPTMKSLIPPFSLAYKKRAYSPNRILYPMKRVDWNPNGERNTENRG
;
A
#
# COMPACT_ATOMS: atom_id res chain seq x y z
N MET A 1 -7.45 -24.40 34.42
CA MET A 1 -6.24 -24.93 33.76
C MET A 1 -6.21 -24.31 32.37
N GLY A 2 -5.41 -23.31 32.02
CA GLY A 2 -3.99 -23.17 32.32
C GLY A 2 -3.18 -23.75 31.17
N ASN A 3 -3.13 -23.06 30.03
CA ASN A 3 -2.00 -23.20 29.11
C ASN A 3 -1.69 -21.85 28.45
N LYS A 4 -0.63 -21.21 28.95
CA LYS A 4 0.02 -20.04 28.35
C LYS A 4 0.99 -20.54 27.27
N LYS A 5 0.99 -19.90 26.10
CA LYS A 5 2.20 -19.75 25.28
C LYS A 5 2.36 -18.26 24.91
N LYS A 6 3.34 -17.60 25.53
CA LYS A 6 4.03 -16.38 25.06
C LYS A 6 5.04 -16.83 23.97
N ALA A 7 5.54 -16.05 23.02
CA ALA A 7 5.81 -14.62 22.94
C ALA A 7 5.85 -14.17 21.45
N TYR A 8 5.84 -12.84 21.22
CA TYR A 8 5.71 -12.11 19.93
C TYR A 8 4.28 -11.95 19.38
N GLY A 9 3.33 -11.74 20.29
CA GLY A 9 1.91 -11.60 20.01
C GLY A 9 1.51 -10.31 19.30
N LEU A 10 1.65 -10.30 17.98
CA LEU A 10 0.76 -9.57 17.06
C LEU A 10 0.63 -10.42 15.79
N GLU A 11 -0.23 -11.44 15.82
CA GLU A 11 -0.91 -11.84 14.58
C GLU A 11 -1.96 -10.77 14.32
N ALA A 12 -1.60 -9.77 13.51
CA ALA A 12 -2.62 -8.97 12.87
C ALA A 12 -3.27 -9.88 11.81
N GLU A 13 -4.24 -10.68 12.23
CA GLU A 13 -5.28 -11.15 11.31
C GLU A 13 -5.98 -9.90 10.80
N GLY A 14 -5.43 -9.32 9.73
CA GLY A 14 -6.10 -8.26 9.01
C GLY A 14 -7.32 -8.87 8.35
N THR A 15 -8.44 -8.91 9.08
CA THR A 15 -9.73 -9.23 8.48
C THR A 15 -9.92 -8.26 7.32
N ALA A 16 -9.98 -8.79 6.10
CA ALA A 16 -10.25 -7.99 4.94
C ALA A 16 -11.55 -7.21 5.21
N PRO A 17 -11.61 -5.91 4.84
CA PRO A 17 -12.82 -5.13 5.01
C PRO A 17 -14.00 -5.87 4.36
N PRO A 18 -15.22 -5.73 4.91
CA PRO A 18 -16.37 -6.46 4.39
C PRO A 18 -16.55 -6.15 2.90
N ALA A 19 -16.78 -7.21 2.13
CA ALA A 19 -17.00 -7.07 0.70
C ALA A 19 -18.31 -6.32 0.43
N ASN A 20 -18.29 -5.39 -0.52
CA ASN A 20 -19.47 -4.71 -1.02
C ASN A 20 -20.34 -5.66 -1.86
N GLY A 21 -21.47 -5.17 -2.37
CA GLY A 21 -22.44 -5.97 -3.14
C GLY A 21 -21.92 -6.66 -4.41
N ASN A 22 -20.69 -6.38 -4.85
CA ASN A 22 -20.06 -7.04 -6.01
C ASN A 22 -18.94 -8.03 -5.63
N GLY A 23 -18.71 -8.25 -4.33
CA GLY A 23 -17.65 -9.11 -3.79
C GLY A 23 -16.27 -8.45 -3.67
N GLU A 24 -16.17 -7.12 -3.83
CA GLU A 24 -14.93 -6.35 -3.63
C GLU A 24 -14.85 -5.75 -2.23
N ALA A 25 -13.66 -5.78 -1.64
CA ALA A 25 -13.36 -5.12 -0.38
C ALA A 25 -12.42 -3.93 -0.61
N THR A 26 -12.69 -2.79 0.01
CA THR A 26 -11.82 -1.60 -0.06
C THR A 26 -10.88 -1.56 1.13
N THR A 27 -9.58 -1.70 0.89
CA THR A 27 -8.54 -1.48 1.90
C THR A 27 -7.91 -0.10 1.76
N TYR A 28 -7.53 0.52 2.86
CA TYR A 28 -6.79 1.78 2.85
C TYR A 28 -5.30 1.49 2.98
N LYS A 29 -4.51 2.02 2.04
CA LYS A 29 -3.06 1.80 2.02
C LYS A 29 -2.33 3.09 1.73
N ASN A 30 -1.17 3.20 2.35
CA ASN A 30 -0.18 4.19 2.00
C ASN A 30 0.67 3.64 0.85
N LEU A 31 0.73 4.37 -0.27
CA LEU A 31 1.46 3.95 -1.48
C LEU A 31 2.70 4.81 -1.73
N GLY A 32 3.18 5.53 -0.70
CA GLY A 32 4.46 6.20 -0.71
C GLY A 32 5.60 5.19 -0.60
N PHE A 33 6.68 5.38 -1.36
CA PHE A 33 7.89 4.54 -1.29
C PHE A 33 8.83 4.97 -0.16
N CYS A 34 8.28 5.56 0.89
CA CYS A 34 9.04 6.25 1.93
C CYS A 34 9.36 5.35 3.14
N GLY A 35 9.10 4.04 3.05
CA GLY A 35 9.34 3.07 4.12
C GLY A 35 8.22 3.02 5.16
N PHE A 36 8.48 2.36 6.30
CA PHE A 36 7.43 2.04 7.29
C PHE A 36 7.10 3.19 8.26
N ALA A 37 8.01 4.16 8.44
CA ALA A 37 7.85 5.27 9.38
C ALA A 37 7.38 6.57 8.73
N VAL A 38 7.29 6.61 7.39
CA VAL A 38 6.89 7.80 6.64
C VAL A 38 5.83 7.39 5.63
N GLY A 39 4.62 7.93 5.79
CA GLY A 39 3.51 7.69 4.88
C GLY A 39 3.28 8.85 3.91
N ALA A 40 3.09 8.54 2.63
CA ALA A 40 2.57 9.47 1.61
C ALA A 40 1.58 8.74 0.66
N ASN A 41 0.82 9.46 -0.15
CA ASN A 41 -0.08 8.86 -1.14
C ASN A 41 -1.10 7.87 -0.53
N ALA A 42 -1.88 8.33 0.46
CA ALA A 42 -3.01 7.56 0.99
C ALA A 42 -4.01 7.26 -0.13
N ALA A 43 -4.39 5.99 -0.27
CA ALA A 43 -5.24 5.52 -1.36
C ALA A 43 -6.22 4.44 -0.90
N CYS A 44 -7.33 4.35 -1.61
CA CYS A 44 -8.24 3.21 -1.56
C CYS A 44 -7.75 2.14 -2.54
N VAL A 45 -7.62 0.91 -2.07
CA VAL A 45 -7.20 -0.25 -2.85
C VAL A 45 -8.30 -1.30 -2.78
N ASP A 46 -8.97 -1.49 -3.91
CA ASP A 46 -10.06 -2.46 -4.00
C ASP A 46 -9.50 -3.83 -4.33
N VAL A 47 -9.94 -4.82 -3.57
CA VAL A 47 -9.44 -6.19 -3.62
C VAL A 47 -10.62 -7.14 -3.85
N LYS A 48 -10.44 -8.09 -4.75
CA LYS A 48 -11.37 -9.19 -4.99
C LYS A 48 -10.58 -10.49 -5.09
N ASN A 49 -11.00 -11.52 -4.37
CA ASN A 49 -10.34 -12.83 -4.35
C ASN A 49 -8.82 -12.73 -4.08
N GLY A 50 -8.43 -11.90 -3.10
CA GLY A 50 -7.03 -11.69 -2.74
C GLY A 50 -6.18 -10.91 -3.77
N ARG A 51 -6.80 -10.33 -4.81
CA ARG A 51 -6.08 -9.58 -5.86
C ARG A 51 -6.56 -8.14 -5.99
N ILE A 52 -5.64 -7.23 -6.28
CA ILE A 52 -5.93 -5.81 -6.53
C ILE A 52 -6.76 -5.68 -7.81
N VAL A 53 -7.94 -5.10 -7.71
CA VAL A 53 -8.80 -4.74 -8.83
C VAL A 53 -8.40 -3.36 -9.34
N ARG A 54 -8.39 -2.36 -8.45
CA ARG A 54 -8.09 -0.95 -8.76
C ARG A 54 -7.47 -0.22 -7.56
N VAL A 55 -6.76 0.86 -7.87
CA VAL A 55 -6.25 1.83 -6.88
C VAL A 55 -6.88 3.18 -7.20
N ARG A 56 -7.42 3.85 -6.19
CA ARG A 56 -8.15 5.12 -6.32
C ARG A 56 -7.69 6.13 -5.27
N PRO A 57 -7.86 7.43 -5.53
CA PRO A 57 -7.80 8.43 -4.47
C PRO A 57 -8.67 8.06 -3.27
N LEU A 58 -8.16 8.34 -2.07
CA LEU A 58 -8.98 8.37 -0.86
C LEU A 58 -9.86 9.61 -0.88
N HIS A 59 -11.14 9.43 -0.63
CA HIS A 59 -12.12 10.49 -0.42
C HIS A 59 -12.29 10.71 1.08
N TRP A 60 -12.04 11.93 1.55
CA TRP A 60 -12.11 12.26 2.98
C TRP A 60 -13.56 12.29 3.47
N ASP A 61 -14.46 12.70 2.58
CA ASP A 61 -15.91 12.85 2.75
C ASP A 61 -16.69 11.53 2.68
N GLU A 62 -16.02 10.37 2.55
CA GLU A 62 -16.69 9.07 2.49
C GLU A 62 -17.34 8.68 3.84
N LYS A 63 -16.82 9.20 4.96
CA LYS A 63 -17.28 8.85 6.31
C LYS A 63 -17.63 10.02 7.22
N TYR A 64 -17.11 11.21 6.91
CA TYR A 64 -17.30 12.38 7.74
C TYR A 64 -17.72 13.53 6.84
N GLU A 65 -18.61 14.37 7.37
CA GLU A 65 -19.00 15.60 6.68
C GLU A 65 -17.82 16.59 6.69
N PRO A 66 -17.61 17.38 5.62
CA PRO A 66 -16.49 18.32 5.54
C PRO A 66 -16.37 19.26 6.75
N GLU A 67 -17.50 19.67 7.32
CA GLU A 67 -17.58 20.57 8.48
C GLU A 67 -16.96 19.94 9.74
N GLN A 68 -17.02 18.61 9.87
CA GLN A 68 -16.44 17.87 10.99
C GLN A 68 -14.91 17.83 10.93
N MET A 69 -14.34 17.94 9.72
CA MET A 69 -12.89 17.89 9.50
C MET A 69 -12.21 19.24 9.71
N ARG A 70 -12.99 20.34 9.69
CA ARG A 70 -12.51 21.73 9.83
C ARG A 70 -11.30 22.00 8.92
N PRO A 71 -11.45 21.86 7.58
CA PRO A 71 -10.36 22.09 6.65
C PRO A 71 -9.79 23.50 6.78
N TRP A 72 -8.51 23.65 6.46
CA TRP A 72 -7.89 24.97 6.44
C TRP A 72 -8.50 25.84 5.34
N LYS A 73 -8.52 27.15 5.57
CA LYS A 73 -8.93 28.15 4.60
C LYS A 73 -7.92 29.29 4.64
N ILE A 74 -7.45 29.73 3.47
CA ILE A 74 -6.51 30.84 3.36
C ILE A 74 -7.12 31.90 2.44
N GLU A 75 -7.22 33.12 2.93
CA GLU A 75 -7.72 34.27 2.17
C GLU A 75 -6.54 35.17 1.77
N ALA A 76 -6.33 35.35 0.47
CA ALA A 76 -5.25 36.16 -0.05
C ALA A 76 -5.61 36.76 -1.42
N ARG A 77 -5.29 38.05 -1.61
CA ARG A 77 -5.48 38.77 -2.88
C ARG A 77 -6.91 38.69 -3.44
N GLY A 78 -7.90 38.81 -2.56
CA GLY A 78 -9.33 38.72 -2.93
C GLY A 78 -9.79 37.31 -3.33
N LYS A 79 -8.98 36.27 -3.07
CA LYS A 79 -9.33 34.86 -3.33
C LYS A 79 -9.29 34.04 -2.06
N THR A 80 -10.10 33.00 -2.04
CA THR A 80 -10.13 31.96 -1.02
C THR A 80 -9.46 30.70 -1.58
N PHE A 81 -8.55 30.12 -0.81
CA PHE A 81 -7.89 28.85 -1.10
C PHE A 81 -8.28 27.83 -0.04
N GLU A 82 -8.70 26.65 -0.50
CA GLU A 82 -9.20 25.56 0.33
C GLU A 82 -8.67 24.22 -0.22
N PRO A 83 -8.54 23.18 0.62
CA PRO A 83 -8.11 21.87 0.18
C PRO A 83 -9.21 21.14 -0.61
N THR A 84 -8.82 20.15 -1.42
CA THR A 84 -9.77 19.23 -2.04
C THR A 84 -10.16 18.10 -1.09
N MET A 85 -11.38 17.58 -1.22
CA MET A 85 -11.89 16.48 -0.39
C MET A 85 -11.38 15.08 -0.79
N LYS A 86 -10.31 14.99 -1.58
CA LYS A 86 -9.67 13.73 -1.94
C LYS A 86 -8.15 13.83 -1.90
N SER A 87 -7.49 12.70 -1.73
CA SER A 87 -6.03 12.59 -1.85
C SER A 87 -5.58 12.83 -3.30
N LEU A 88 -4.44 13.49 -3.48
CA LEU A 88 -3.82 13.67 -4.80
C LEU A 88 -2.65 12.69 -4.95
N ILE A 89 -2.95 11.49 -5.45
CA ILE A 89 -1.94 10.43 -5.62
C ILE A 89 -1.28 10.51 -7.02
N PRO A 90 0.03 10.27 -7.13
CA PRO A 90 0.74 10.36 -8.40
C PRO A 90 0.40 9.19 -9.33
N PRO A 91 0.68 9.32 -10.65
CA PRO A 91 0.43 8.26 -11.64
C PRO A 91 1.04 6.91 -11.26
N PHE A 92 2.21 6.90 -10.61
CA PHE A 92 2.87 5.67 -10.19
C PHE A 92 2.06 4.91 -9.11
N SER A 93 1.39 5.62 -8.21
CA SER A 93 0.50 5.02 -7.21
C SER A 93 -0.78 4.48 -7.84
N LEU A 94 -1.33 5.17 -8.84
CA LEU A 94 -2.49 4.66 -9.60
C LEU A 94 -2.16 3.35 -10.34
N ALA A 95 -0.94 3.24 -10.88
CA ALA A 95 -0.46 2.06 -11.61
C ALA A 95 0.17 0.98 -10.70
N TYR A 96 0.05 1.07 -9.38
CA TYR A 96 0.76 0.20 -8.43
C TYR A 96 0.49 -1.29 -8.65
N LYS A 97 -0.69 -1.66 -9.18
CA LYS A 97 -1.03 -3.04 -9.58
C LYS A 97 0.00 -3.65 -10.54
N LYS A 98 0.52 -2.88 -11.51
CA LYS A 98 1.55 -3.36 -12.44
C LYS A 98 2.88 -3.67 -11.74
N ARG A 99 3.22 -2.89 -10.71
CA ARG A 99 4.41 -3.13 -9.87
C ARG A 99 4.23 -4.37 -8.99
N ALA A 100 3.07 -4.49 -8.35
CA ALA A 100 2.76 -5.62 -7.46
C ALA A 100 2.79 -6.97 -8.21
N TYR A 101 2.27 -7.00 -9.43
CA TYR A 101 2.17 -8.20 -10.27
C TYR A 101 3.13 -8.18 -11.47
N SER A 102 4.27 -7.50 -11.35
CA SER A 102 5.26 -7.46 -12.42
C SER A 102 5.77 -8.87 -12.73
N PRO A 103 5.92 -9.26 -14.01
CA PRO A 103 6.54 -10.53 -14.37
C PRO A 103 8.01 -10.60 -13.94
N ASN A 104 8.67 -9.44 -13.76
CA ASN A 104 10.05 -9.35 -13.29
C ASN A 104 10.17 -9.43 -11.75
N ARG A 105 9.08 -9.74 -11.04
CA ARG A 105 9.09 -9.88 -9.59
C ARG A 105 9.85 -11.16 -9.23
N ILE A 106 10.93 -11.04 -8.47
CA ILE A 106 11.63 -12.20 -7.88
C ILE A 106 10.69 -12.82 -6.84
N LEU A 107 10.17 -14.02 -7.13
CA LEU A 107 9.16 -14.71 -6.31
C LEU A 107 9.76 -15.59 -5.23
N TYR A 108 11.00 -16.02 -5.42
CA TYR A 108 11.71 -16.94 -4.54
C TYR A 108 13.19 -16.57 -4.46
N PRO A 109 13.89 -16.97 -3.38
CA PRO A 109 15.34 -16.85 -3.31
C PRO A 109 15.99 -17.51 -4.53
N MET A 110 16.93 -16.80 -5.16
CA MET A 110 17.70 -17.34 -6.27
C MET A 110 19.17 -17.43 -5.86
N LYS A 111 19.83 -18.49 -6.31
CA LYS A 111 21.28 -18.67 -6.20
C LYS A 111 21.85 -18.84 -7.60
N ARG A 112 22.94 -18.14 -7.92
CA ARG A 112 23.65 -18.32 -9.19
C ARG A 112 24.14 -19.76 -9.30
N VAL A 113 23.90 -20.39 -10.45
CA VAL A 113 24.07 -21.84 -10.66
C VAL A 113 25.51 -22.29 -10.39
N ASP A 114 26.48 -21.53 -10.87
CA ASP A 114 27.91 -21.82 -10.80
C ASP A 114 28.61 -21.17 -9.59
N TRP A 115 27.86 -20.70 -8.58
CA TRP A 115 28.44 -20.13 -7.35
C TRP A 115 28.56 -21.16 -6.22
N ASN A 116 29.79 -21.41 -5.77
CA ASN A 116 30.06 -22.15 -4.54
C ASN A 116 30.81 -21.29 -3.50
N PRO A 117 30.22 -21.01 -2.31
CA PRO A 117 30.91 -20.21 -1.29
C PRO A 117 32.18 -20.87 -0.74
N ASN A 118 32.22 -22.21 -0.76
CA ASN A 118 33.30 -23.05 -0.21
C ASN A 118 34.21 -23.64 -1.31
N GLY A 119 34.10 -23.16 -2.54
CA GLY A 119 34.86 -23.68 -3.67
C GLY A 119 35.01 -22.63 -4.76
N GLU A 120 34.88 -23.05 -6.02
CA GLU A 120 34.97 -22.15 -7.16
C GLU A 120 33.82 -21.15 -7.20
N ARG A 121 34.23 -19.90 -7.39
CA ARG A 121 33.37 -18.72 -7.27
C ARG A 121 33.02 -18.11 -8.62
N ASN A 122 33.71 -18.48 -9.68
CA ASN A 122 33.42 -18.10 -11.07
C ASN A 122 33.00 -16.62 -11.19
N THR A 123 33.83 -15.71 -10.69
CA THR A 123 33.48 -14.28 -10.58
C THR A 123 33.40 -13.57 -11.93
N GLU A 124 34.10 -14.10 -12.91
CA GLU A 124 34.10 -13.72 -14.33
C GLU A 124 32.75 -14.00 -15.01
N ASN A 125 31.96 -14.96 -14.50
CA ASN A 125 30.62 -15.27 -15.01
C ASN A 125 29.50 -14.40 -14.39
N ARG A 126 29.84 -13.31 -13.70
CA ARG A 126 28.84 -12.37 -13.15
C ARG A 126 28.36 -11.41 -14.24
N GLY A 127 27.07 -11.44 -14.52
CA GLY A 127 26.38 -10.66 -15.54
C GLY A 127 25.24 -11.46 -16.12
#